data_AF-A0A9D8IAP6-F1
#
_entry.id   AF-A0A9D8IAP6-F1
#
_cell.length_a   1.000
_cell.length_b   1.000
_cell.length_c   1.000
_cell.angle_alpha   90.00
_cell.angle_beta   90.00
_cell.angle_gamma   90.00
#
_symmetry.space_group_name_H-M   'P 1'
#
loop_
_entity.id
_entity.type
_entity.pdbx_description
1 polymer ?
#
loop_
_entity_poly.entity_id
_entity_poly.type
_entity_poly.pdbx_seq_one_letter_code
_entity_poly.pdbx_strand_id
1 'polypeptide(L)'
;MGYNPETVKTVLNVIQKEFESEENRNKHIVSKVQIMLTVAGILLTAIIFLLKTVFEQDWYKCLNASLLLLAMFVIIVAILLFLNVIRVKTFQRIGYEKLVFNTELEKEPTEVESRLISTYEEALKMNIRVVDELVDTFKKGTFLIGVSVYMLSVVLFVILIIHLKN
;
A
#
# COMPACT_ATOMS: atom_id res chain seq x y z
N MET A 1 -4.45 -22.28 41.18
CA MET A 1 -5.40 -22.80 40.18
C MET A 1 -4.68 -22.75 38.85
N GLY A 2 -4.16 -23.88 38.39
CA GLY A 2 -3.40 -23.93 37.13
C GLY A 2 -4.34 -23.88 35.93
N TYR A 3 -4.03 -23.03 34.96
CA TYR A 3 -4.74 -22.98 33.68
C TYR A 3 -4.55 -24.30 32.93
N ASN A 4 -5.59 -24.75 32.22
CA ASN A 4 -5.55 -25.97 31.44
C ASN A 4 -4.60 -25.78 30.24
N PRO A 5 -3.54 -26.59 30.07
CA PRO A 5 -2.59 -26.48 28.96
C PRO A 5 -3.25 -26.50 27.57
N GLU A 6 -4.44 -27.10 27.44
CA GLU A 6 -5.22 -27.04 26.19
C GLU A 6 -5.78 -25.64 25.88
N THR A 7 -6.13 -24.87 26.91
CA THR A 7 -6.60 -23.48 26.76
C THR A 7 -5.47 -22.59 26.28
N VAL A 8 -4.26 -22.75 26.84
CA VAL A 8 -3.05 -22.03 26.43
C VAL A 8 -2.74 -22.28 24.95
N LYS A 9 -2.78 -23.55 24.54
CA LYS A 9 -2.54 -23.97 23.16
C LYS A 9 -3.59 -23.42 22.20
N THR A 10 -4.85 -23.33 22.64
CA THR A 10 -5.94 -22.76 21.84
C THR A 10 -5.75 -21.26 21.65
N VAL A 11 -5.40 -20.52 22.70
CA VAL A 11 -5.15 -19.07 22.62
C VAL A 11 -3.97 -18.78 21.69
N LEU A 12 -2.86 -19.52 21.82
CA LEU A 12 -1.70 -19.39 20.94
C LEU A 12 -2.03 -19.69 19.47
N ASN A 13 -2.84 -20.72 19.20
CA ASN A 13 -3.28 -21.03 17.84
C ASN A 13 -4.16 -19.93 17.23
N VAL A 14 -5.07 -19.34 18.02
CA VAL A 14 -5.93 -18.23 17.56
C VAL A 14 -5.07 -17.00 17.22
N ILE A 15 -4.14 -16.67 18.11
CA ILE A 15 -3.13 -15.62 17.95
C ILE A 15 -2.32 -15.85 16.66
N GLN A 16 -1.77 -17.05 16.46
CA GLN A 16 -1.00 -17.36 15.26
C GLN A 16 -1.85 -17.21 13.98
N LYS A 17 -3.10 -17.67 14.00
CA LYS A 17 -4.02 -17.55 12.87
C LYS A 17 -4.32 -16.09 12.51
N GLU A 18 -4.49 -15.23 13.52
CA GLU A 18 -4.71 -13.79 13.29
C GLU A 18 -3.47 -13.12 12.68
N PHE A 19 -2.27 -13.49 13.14
CA PHE A 19 -1.01 -13.02 12.54
C PHE A 19 -0.90 -13.42 11.07
N GLU A 20 -1.11 -14.69 10.75
CA GLU A 20 -1.05 -15.20 9.38
C GLU A 20 -2.09 -14.51 8.48
N SER A 21 -3.28 -14.20 9.03
CA SER A 21 -4.31 -13.40 8.35
C SER A 21 -3.82 -12.00 8.01
N GLU A 22 -3.21 -11.28 8.98
CA GLU A 22 -2.66 -9.94 8.76
C GLU A 22 -1.45 -9.94 7.80
N GLU A 23 -0.58 -10.93 7.87
CA GLU A 23 0.53 -11.11 6.93
C GLU A 23 0.00 -11.30 5.50
N ASN A 24 -1.05 -12.12 5.33
CA ASN A 24 -1.70 -12.33 4.04
C ASN A 24 -2.39 -11.06 3.52
N ARG A 25 -3.10 -10.32 4.37
CA ARG A 25 -3.66 -9.00 4.02
C ARG A 25 -2.58 -8.07 3.51
N ASN A 26 -1.44 -8.04 4.20
CA ASN A 26 -0.32 -7.21 3.82
C ASN A 26 0.31 -7.62 2.48
N LYS A 27 0.55 -8.92 2.24
CA LYS A 27 1.04 -9.44 0.94
C LYS A 27 0.10 -9.03 -0.20
N HIS A 28 -1.21 -9.17 0.03
CA HIS A 28 -2.23 -8.77 -0.94
C HIS A 28 -2.22 -7.27 -1.22
N ILE A 29 -2.05 -6.41 -0.21
CA ILE A 29 -1.87 -4.96 -0.40
C ILE A 29 -0.62 -4.67 -1.25
N VAL A 30 0.50 -5.38 -1.04
CA VAL A 30 1.71 -5.15 -1.86
C VAL A 30 1.52 -5.54 -3.29
N SER A 31 0.87 -6.68 -3.53
CA SER A 31 0.56 -7.12 -4.88
C SER A 31 -0.28 -6.06 -5.61
N LYS A 32 -1.30 -5.51 -4.94
CA LYS A 32 -2.10 -4.40 -5.48
C LYS A 32 -1.30 -3.13 -5.75
N VAL A 33 -0.36 -2.78 -4.86
CA VAL A 33 0.53 -1.62 -5.03
C VAL A 33 1.44 -1.82 -6.23
N GLN A 34 2.01 -3.01 -6.42
CA GLN A 34 2.83 -3.34 -7.59
C GLN A 34 2.03 -3.22 -8.89
N ILE A 35 0.80 -3.73 -8.93
CA ILE A 35 -0.10 -3.57 -10.09
C ILE A 35 -0.36 -2.07 -10.36
N MET A 36 -0.68 -1.30 -9.33
CA MET A 36 -0.92 0.15 -9.47
C MET A 36 0.33 0.92 -9.93
N LEU A 37 1.52 0.48 -9.52
CA LEU A 37 2.79 1.07 -9.96
C LEU A 37 3.04 0.79 -11.45
N THR A 38 2.71 -0.41 -11.93
CA THR A 38 2.74 -0.73 -13.37
C THR A 38 1.75 0.14 -14.15
N VAL A 39 0.52 0.29 -13.66
CA VAL A 39 -0.49 1.17 -14.28
C VAL A 39 0.00 2.63 -14.33
N ALA A 40 0.57 3.13 -13.23
CA ALA A 40 1.15 4.47 -13.16
C ALA A 40 2.27 4.67 -14.19
N GLY A 41 3.15 3.67 -14.37
CA GLY A 41 4.22 3.71 -15.38
C GLY A 41 3.70 3.76 -16.82
N ILE A 42 2.65 2.98 -17.14
CA ILE A 42 1.99 3.02 -18.45
C ILE A 42 1.37 4.39 -18.70
N LEU A 43 0.63 4.93 -17.72
CA LEU A 43 0.01 6.25 -17.82
C LEU A 43 1.06 7.36 -17.97
N LEU A 44 2.16 7.30 -17.22
CA LEU A 44 3.26 8.25 -17.34
C LEU A 44 3.84 8.25 -18.76
N THR A 45 4.05 7.06 -19.32
CA THR A 45 4.53 6.90 -20.70
C THR A 45 3.56 7.52 -21.69
N ALA A 46 2.25 7.26 -21.55
CA ALA A 46 1.22 7.85 -22.39
C ALA A 46 1.19 9.38 -22.32
N ILE A 47 1.32 9.96 -21.12
CA ILE A 47 1.41 11.42 -20.95
C ILE A 47 2.64 11.98 -21.65
N ILE A 48 3.81 11.35 -21.52
CA ILE A 48 5.04 11.80 -22.18
C ILE A 48 4.88 11.81 -23.71
N PHE A 49 4.27 10.76 -24.28
CA PHE A 49 3.99 10.72 -25.72
C PHE A 49 3.04 11.84 -26.15
N LEU A 50 1.93 12.03 -25.43
CA LEU A 50 0.97 13.10 -25.73
C LEU A 50 1.61 14.49 -25.59
N LEU A 51 2.44 14.68 -24.57
CA LEU A 51 3.16 15.93 -24.33
C LEU A 51 4.07 16.26 -25.53
N LYS A 52 4.82 15.26 -26.03
CA LYS A 52 5.65 15.40 -27.23
C LYS A 52 4.81 15.83 -28.45
N THR A 53 3.69 15.15 -28.70
CA THR A 53 2.78 15.48 -29.80
C THR A 53 2.20 16.90 -29.68
N VAL A 54 1.81 17.31 -28.48
CA VAL A 54 1.28 18.67 -28.23
C VAL A 54 2.35 19.75 -28.41
N PHE A 55 3.62 19.47 -28.09
CA PHE A 55 4.71 20.42 -28.33
C PHE A 55 5.09 20.54 -29.80
N GLU A 56 5.03 19.45 -30.56
CA GLU A 56 5.30 19.42 -32.00
C GLU A 56 4.21 20.14 -32.81
N GLN A 57 2.94 20.08 -32.36
CA GLN A 57 1.85 20.78 -33.02
C GLN A 57 1.61 22.15 -32.35
N ASP A 58 2.04 23.24 -32.98
CA ASP A 58 1.97 24.64 -32.49
C ASP A 58 0.60 25.15 -32.00
N TRP A 59 -0.49 24.46 -32.30
CA TRP A 59 -1.86 24.99 -32.29
C TRP A 59 -2.62 25.03 -30.94
N TYR A 60 -2.24 24.29 -29.87
CA TYR A 60 -2.94 24.32 -28.55
C TYR A 60 -2.05 24.33 -27.32
N LYS A 61 -0.87 24.91 -27.45
CA LYS A 61 0.26 24.75 -26.54
C LYS A 61 0.03 25.16 -25.09
N CYS A 62 -0.88 26.07 -24.76
CA CYS A 62 -0.89 26.62 -23.40
C CYS A 62 -1.70 25.76 -22.41
N LEU A 63 -2.97 25.45 -22.73
CA LEU A 63 -3.86 24.80 -21.76
C LEU A 63 -3.65 23.28 -21.70
N ASN A 64 -3.51 22.61 -22.85
CA ASN A 64 -3.29 21.16 -22.91
C ASN A 64 -1.92 20.75 -22.35
N ALA A 65 -0.85 21.50 -22.65
CA ALA A 65 0.47 21.19 -22.11
C ALA A 65 0.52 21.40 -20.59
N SER A 66 -0.09 22.48 -20.08
CA SER A 66 -0.15 22.72 -18.62
C SER A 66 -0.91 21.60 -17.89
N LEU A 67 -2.02 21.11 -18.47
CA LEU A 67 -2.81 20.02 -17.89
C LEU A 67 -2.05 18.68 -17.94
N LEU A 68 -1.33 18.39 -19.03
CA LEU A 68 -0.49 17.20 -19.14
C LEU A 68 0.70 17.23 -18.17
N LEU A 69 1.35 18.38 -17.98
CA LEU A 69 2.42 18.56 -16.99
C LEU A 69 1.89 18.37 -15.56
N LEU A 70 0.70 18.89 -15.27
CA LEU A 70 0.05 18.68 -13.98
C LEU A 70 -0.27 17.20 -13.76
N ALA A 71 -0.85 16.52 -14.76
CA ALA A 71 -1.12 15.08 -14.70
C ALA A 71 0.16 14.27 -14.51
N MET A 72 1.26 14.64 -15.16
CA MET A 72 2.58 14.03 -14.96
C MET A 72 3.05 14.17 -13.50
N PHE A 73 2.94 15.38 -12.93
CA PHE A 73 3.30 15.62 -11.53
C PHE A 73 2.44 14.79 -10.56
N VAL A 74 1.13 14.71 -10.79
CA VAL A 74 0.20 13.90 -9.98
C VAL A 74 0.58 12.40 -10.03
N ILE A 75 0.94 11.87 -11.21
CA ILE A 75 1.40 10.49 -11.34
C ILE A 75 2.71 10.26 -10.60
N ILE A 76 3.67 11.19 -10.68
CA ILE A 76 4.95 11.08 -9.95
C ILE A 76 4.68 11.02 -8.44
N VAL A 77 3.79 11.87 -7.92
CA VAL A 77 3.40 11.85 -6.50
C VAL A 77 2.73 10.51 -6.14
N ALA A 78 1.85 9.98 -6.99
CA ALA A 78 1.23 8.68 -6.77
C ALA A 78 2.26 7.54 -6.72
N ILE A 79 3.25 7.55 -7.62
CA ILE A 79 4.36 6.59 -7.62
C ILE A 79 5.17 6.69 -6.32
N LEU A 80 5.48 7.90 -5.85
CA LEU A 80 6.20 8.08 -4.58
C LEU A 80 5.41 7.52 -3.39
N LEU A 81 4.09 7.69 -3.35
CA LEU A 81 3.23 7.08 -2.33
C LEU A 81 3.26 5.55 -2.40
N PHE A 82 3.16 4.97 -3.60
CA PHE A 82 3.24 3.51 -3.77
C PHE A 82 4.62 2.96 -3.40
N LEU A 83 5.70 3.65 -3.74
CA LEU A 83 7.05 3.30 -3.31
C LEU A 83 7.21 3.39 -1.79
N ASN A 84 6.57 4.38 -1.14
CA ASN A 84 6.57 4.46 0.32
C ASN A 84 5.83 3.27 0.95
N VAL A 85 4.70 2.84 0.37
CA VAL A 85 3.98 1.63 0.81
C VAL A 85 4.82 0.36 0.66
N ILE A 86 5.72 0.29 -0.33
CA ILE A 86 6.69 -0.81 -0.48
C ILE A 86 7.85 -0.67 0.51
N ARG A 87 8.35 0.54 0.74
CA ARG A 87 9.53 0.82 1.59
C ARG A 87 9.26 0.62 3.08
N VAL A 88 8.09 1.03 3.58
CA VAL A 88 7.65 0.82 4.98
C VAL A 88 7.49 -0.67 5.31
N LYS A 89 7.59 -1.54 4.31
CA LYS A 89 7.11 -2.91 4.34
C LYS A 89 8.18 -3.98 4.50
N THR A 90 9.33 -3.64 5.05
CA THR A 90 10.03 -4.64 5.86
C THR A 90 9.24 -4.77 7.15
N PHE A 91 8.14 -5.54 7.10
CA PHE A 91 7.41 -6.00 8.27
C PHE A 91 8.46 -6.40 9.30
N GLN A 92 8.42 -5.80 10.49
CA GLN A 92 9.07 -6.41 11.63
C GLN A 92 8.35 -7.73 11.84
N ARG A 93 8.87 -8.78 11.23
CA ARG A 93 8.58 -10.15 11.62
C ARG A 93 8.89 -10.16 13.10
N ILE A 94 7.86 -10.28 13.94
CA ILE A 94 8.05 -10.48 15.36
C ILE A 94 9.01 -11.65 15.44
N GLY A 95 10.23 -11.39 15.91
CA GLY A 95 11.26 -12.40 15.98
C GLY A 95 10.76 -13.47 16.92
N TYR A 96 10.27 -14.57 16.36
CA TYR A 96 9.98 -15.80 17.11
C TYR A 96 11.21 -16.27 17.90
N GLU A 97 12.40 -15.78 17.56
CA GLU A 97 13.64 -15.91 18.33
C GLU A 97 13.56 -15.38 19.76
N LYS A 98 12.62 -14.47 20.08
CA LYS A 98 12.34 -14.04 21.46
C LYS A 98 11.25 -14.84 22.16
N LEU A 99 10.41 -15.54 21.40
CA LEU A 99 9.46 -16.53 21.89
C LEU A 99 10.17 -17.88 21.87
N VAL A 100 11.21 -18.01 22.69
CA VAL A 100 11.96 -19.26 22.81
C VAL A 100 11.05 -20.26 23.51
N PHE A 101 10.29 -21.00 22.70
CA PHE A 101 9.42 -22.11 23.09
C PHE A 101 10.09 -23.09 24.06
N ASN A 102 11.42 -23.18 24.05
CA ASN A 102 12.18 -24.14 24.86
C ASN A 102 12.77 -23.60 26.17
N THR A 103 12.81 -22.28 26.42
CA THR A 103 13.32 -21.72 27.70
C THR A 103 12.24 -21.07 28.56
N GLU A 104 11.06 -20.77 28.00
CA GLU A 104 9.91 -20.28 28.77
C GLU A 104 9.06 -21.40 29.38
N LEU A 105 9.23 -22.66 28.93
CA LEU A 105 8.60 -23.85 29.51
C LEU A 105 9.08 -24.18 30.95
N GLU A 106 10.15 -23.54 31.43
CA GLU A 106 10.70 -23.72 32.79
C GLU A 106 10.16 -22.71 33.82
N LYS A 107 9.38 -21.71 33.40
CA LYS A 107 8.84 -20.67 34.29
C LYS A 107 7.36 -20.92 34.62
N GLU A 108 6.88 -20.35 35.73
CA GLU A 108 5.47 -20.51 36.11
C GLU A 108 4.53 -20.07 34.97
N PRO A 109 3.55 -20.93 34.60
CA PRO A 109 2.75 -20.75 33.38
C PRO A 109 1.97 -19.42 33.36
N THR A 110 1.60 -18.89 34.52
CA THR A 110 0.88 -17.63 34.69
C THR A 110 1.68 -16.38 34.32
N GLU A 111 2.99 -16.35 34.63
CA GLU A 111 3.84 -15.20 34.28
C GLU A 111 4.22 -15.21 32.79
N VAL A 112 4.42 -16.40 32.24
CA VAL A 112 4.78 -16.60 30.84
C VAL A 112 3.60 -16.23 29.94
N GLU A 113 2.39 -16.71 30.24
CA GLU A 113 1.19 -16.39 29.45
C GLU A 113 0.82 -14.91 29.49
N SER A 114 0.80 -14.28 30.68
CA SER A 114 0.42 -12.86 30.78
C SER A 114 1.40 -11.95 30.03
N ARG A 115 2.69 -12.30 30.04
CA ARG A 115 3.74 -11.54 29.36
C ARG A 115 3.77 -11.81 27.86
N LEU A 116 3.50 -13.04 27.43
CA LEU A 116 3.29 -13.38 26.02
C LEU A 116 2.08 -12.64 25.46
N ILE A 117 0.95 -12.69 26.15
CA ILE A 117 -0.29 -12.04 25.70
C ILE A 117 -0.08 -10.53 25.60
N SER A 118 0.54 -9.89 26.61
CA SER A 118 0.76 -8.43 26.54
C SER A 118 1.75 -8.04 25.44
N THR A 119 2.87 -8.76 25.31
CA THR A 119 3.88 -8.49 24.27
C THR A 119 3.31 -8.71 22.88
N TYR A 120 2.45 -9.73 22.74
CA TYR A 120 1.77 -10.03 21.50
C TYR A 120 0.68 -9.00 21.17
N GLU A 121 -0.12 -8.59 22.14
CA GLU A 121 -1.18 -7.58 21.95
C GLU A 121 -0.57 -6.23 21.56
N GLU A 122 0.56 -5.84 22.14
CA GLU A 122 1.30 -4.63 21.75
C GLU A 122 1.85 -4.73 20.33
N ALA A 123 2.45 -5.87 19.96
CA ALA A 123 2.97 -6.08 18.61
C ALA A 123 1.85 -6.12 17.56
N LEU A 124 0.71 -6.73 17.88
CA LEU A 124 -0.48 -6.75 17.03
C LEU A 124 -1.06 -5.35 16.86
N LYS A 125 -1.20 -4.57 17.94
CA LYS A 125 -1.68 -3.17 17.88
C LYS A 125 -0.77 -2.28 17.04
N MET A 126 0.56 -2.43 17.17
CA MET A 126 1.50 -1.71 16.31
C MET A 126 1.35 -2.11 14.84
N ASN A 127 1.24 -3.41 14.56
CA ASN A 127 1.10 -3.91 13.19
C ASN A 127 -0.22 -3.46 12.55
N ILE A 128 -1.33 -3.47 13.29
CA ILE A 128 -2.63 -2.98 12.81
C ILE A 128 -2.53 -1.50 12.42
N ARG A 129 -1.94 -0.65 13.27
CA ARG A 129 -1.76 0.78 12.96
C ARG A 129 -0.94 0.99 11.69
N VAL A 130 0.16 0.25 11.52
CA VAL A 130 0.99 0.32 10.31
C VAL A 130 0.21 -0.14 9.09
N VAL A 131 -0.56 -1.24 9.18
CA VAL A 131 -1.40 -1.72 8.08
C VAL A 131 -2.47 -0.69 7.70
N ASP A 132 -3.11 -0.03 8.67
CA ASP A 132 -4.11 0.99 8.42
C ASP A 132 -3.52 2.23 7.73
N GLU A 133 -2.36 2.71 8.17
CA GLU A 133 -1.63 3.79 7.49
C GLU A 133 -1.23 3.43 6.06
N LEU A 134 -0.85 2.16 5.81
CA LEU A 134 -0.55 1.66 4.47
C LEU A 134 -1.80 1.62 3.59
N VAL A 135 -2.94 1.20 4.13
CA VAL A 135 -4.23 1.20 3.42
C VAL A 135 -4.65 2.62 3.07
N ASP A 136 -4.49 3.58 3.98
CA ASP A 136 -4.82 4.99 3.72
C ASP A 136 -3.89 5.59 2.65
N THR A 137 -2.59 5.31 2.73
CA THR A 137 -1.61 5.72 1.72
C THR A 137 -1.91 5.12 0.35
N PHE A 138 -2.30 3.84 0.31
CA PHE A 138 -2.73 3.18 -0.93
C PHE A 138 -3.98 3.86 -1.53
N LYS A 139 -5.01 4.15 -0.71
CA LYS A 139 -6.22 4.85 -1.15
C LYS A 139 -5.91 6.22 -1.73
N LYS A 140 -5.03 6.99 -1.07
CA LYS A 140 -4.56 8.30 -1.56
C LYS A 140 -3.84 8.16 -2.90
N GLY A 141 -2.93 7.19 -3.03
CA GLY A 141 -2.25 6.90 -4.31
C GLY A 141 -3.24 6.54 -5.42
N THR A 142 -4.20 5.65 -5.16
CA THR A 142 -5.24 5.28 -6.13
C THR A 142 -6.12 6.47 -6.53
N PHE A 143 -6.46 7.35 -5.58
CA PHE A 143 -7.21 8.58 -5.88
C PHE A 143 -6.44 9.50 -6.83
N LEU A 144 -5.13 9.70 -6.60
CA LEU A 144 -4.28 10.50 -7.49
C LEU A 144 -4.17 9.91 -8.90
N ILE A 145 -4.11 8.58 -9.03
CA ILE A 145 -4.19 7.91 -10.34
C ILE A 145 -5.52 8.22 -11.01
N GLY A 146 -6.65 8.15 -10.28
CA GLY A 146 -7.97 8.51 -10.80
C GLY A 146 -8.04 9.96 -11.29
N VAL A 147 -7.49 10.92 -10.54
CA VAL A 147 -7.38 12.33 -10.94
C VAL A 147 -6.55 12.47 -12.22
N SER A 148 -5.43 11.75 -12.32
CA SER A 148 -4.56 11.78 -13.51
C SER A 148 -5.27 11.25 -14.75
N VAL A 149 -6.03 10.16 -14.61
CA VAL A 149 -6.85 9.59 -15.70
C VAL A 149 -7.91 10.60 -16.14
N TYR A 150 -8.61 11.25 -15.20
CA TYR A 150 -9.59 12.27 -15.53
C TYR A 150 -8.99 13.45 -16.31
N MET A 151 -7.82 13.96 -15.88
CA MET A 151 -7.11 15.01 -16.60
C MET A 151 -6.74 14.58 -18.02
N LEU A 152 -6.27 13.34 -18.19
CA LEU A 152 -5.92 12.79 -19.49
C LEU A 152 -7.15 12.66 -20.40
N SER A 153 -8.29 12.21 -19.86
CA SER A 153 -9.57 12.17 -20.60
C SER A 153 -10.02 13.55 -21.06
N VAL A 154 -9.86 14.59 -20.23
CA VAL A 154 -10.18 15.97 -20.62
C VAL A 154 -9.31 16.42 -21.80
N VAL A 155 -8.00 16.17 -21.75
CA VAL A 155 -7.08 16.50 -22.87
C VAL A 155 -7.50 15.79 -24.15
N LEU A 156 -7.76 14.49 -24.09
CA LEU A 156 -8.18 13.71 -25.25
C LEU A 156 -9.52 14.20 -25.84
N PHE A 157 -10.47 14.54 -24.97
CA PHE A 157 -11.76 15.06 -25.39
C PHE A 157 -11.64 16.42 -26.10
N VAL A 158 -10.78 17.31 -25.59
CA VAL A 158 -10.47 18.59 -26.26
C VAL A 158 -9.86 18.35 -27.63
N ILE A 159 -8.87 17.46 -27.74
CA ILE A 159 -8.24 17.10 -29.02
C ILE A 159 -9.30 16.56 -30.00
N LEU A 160 -10.20 15.70 -29.54
CA LEU A 160 -11.24 15.07 -30.36
C LEU A 160 -12.27 16.09 -30.87
N ILE A 161 -12.78 16.98 -30.01
CA ILE A 161 -13.71 18.05 -30.41
C ILE A 161 -13.10 18.89 -31.53
N ILE A 162 -11.82 19.24 -31.37
CA ILE A 162 -11.14 20.08 -32.33
C ILE A 162 -10.98 19.35 -33.66
N HIS A 163 -10.56 18.08 -33.63
CA HIS A 163 -10.39 17.30 -34.85
C HIS A 163 -11.70 17.07 -35.60
N LEU A 164 -12.84 16.99 -34.89
CA LEU A 164 -14.17 16.93 -35.51
C LEU A 164 -14.66 18.26 -36.09
N LYS A 165 -14.05 19.39 -35.68
CA LYS A 165 -14.46 20.74 -36.11
C LYS A 165 -13.67 21.24 -37.33
N ASN A 166 -12.50 20.67 -37.59
CA ASN A 166 -11.71 20.87 -38.82
C ASN A 166 -12.06 19.82 -39.88
#